data_AF-A0A4Q6XBF2-F1
#
_entry.id   AF-A0A4Q6XBF2-F1
#
_cell.length_a   1.000
_cell.length_b   1.000
_cell.length_c   1.000
_cell.angle_alpha   90.00
_cell.angle_beta   90.00
_cell.angle_gamma   90.00
#
_symmetry.space_group_name_H-M   'P 1'
#
loop_
_entity.id
_entity.type
_entity.pdbx_description
1 polymer ?
#
loop_
_entity_poly.entity_id
_entity_poly.type
_entity_poly.pdbx_seq_one_letter_code
_entity_poly.pdbx_strand_id
1 'polypeptide(L)'
;MSYKKITTFILFSFICVACSTPEKKYIELETYPKKIHKEEDHNLPVVYVSFVYTTNTPKAKELDNRNQMLREINILNQYFVDENNQKIFKFKPYRYYSYQNFSQRKCDLAYQLNQPRALLTEKIPDAVKRCFPSRKEKEVLFIIYDSYNEKFKYKDVTSWGFRNGGQPFILIDWQRLNYRIQAATPHEMGHAFGLRHVCAPGAKLKDSTNIMTSADCKLGSGGRRNIGFNREQVSTIMDYYHKAK
;
A
#
# COMPACT_ATOMS: atom_id res chain seq x y z
N MET A 1 28.65 65.82 -31.19
CA MET A 1 29.31 65.14 -30.04
C MET A 1 28.45 63.95 -29.64
N SER A 2 28.96 62.74 -29.83
CA SER A 2 28.23 61.48 -29.65
C SER A 2 28.47 60.93 -28.24
N TYR A 3 27.43 60.83 -27.43
CA TYR A 3 27.50 60.21 -26.11
C TYR A 3 27.20 58.71 -26.22
N LYS A 4 28.24 57.88 -26.07
CA LYS A 4 28.12 56.43 -25.90
C LYS A 4 27.49 56.13 -24.53
N LYS A 5 26.29 55.54 -24.52
CA LYS A 5 25.70 54.93 -23.31
C LYS A 5 26.33 53.55 -23.12
N ILE A 6 27.06 53.37 -22.03
CA ILE A 6 27.55 52.07 -21.57
C ILE A 6 26.40 51.43 -20.78
N THR A 7 25.86 50.32 -21.27
CA THR A 7 24.83 49.54 -20.60
C THR A 7 25.49 48.34 -19.93
N THR A 8 25.65 48.40 -18.60
CA THR A 8 26.19 47.31 -17.79
C THR A 8 25.07 46.29 -17.53
N PHE A 9 25.18 45.10 -18.12
CA PHE A 9 24.29 43.97 -17.83
C PHE A 9 24.71 43.31 -16.52
N ILE A 10 23.89 43.42 -15.48
CA ILE A 10 24.06 42.67 -14.23
C ILE A 10 23.35 41.33 -14.39
N LEU A 11 24.13 40.26 -14.50
CA LEU A 11 23.64 38.88 -14.51
C LEU A 11 23.27 38.49 -13.08
N PHE A 12 21.98 38.51 -12.73
CA PHE A 12 21.49 37.92 -11.48
C PHE A 12 21.48 36.40 -11.62
N SER A 13 22.53 35.75 -11.12
CA SER A 13 22.54 34.30 -10.89
C SER A 13 21.52 33.95 -9.82
N PHE A 14 20.36 33.42 -10.25
CA PHE A 14 19.41 32.77 -9.35
C PHE A 14 20.05 31.50 -8.80
N ILE A 15 20.57 31.58 -7.57
CA ILE A 15 20.91 30.41 -6.79
C ILE A 15 19.59 29.74 -6.43
N CYS A 16 19.22 28.70 -7.17
CA CYS A 16 18.14 27.80 -6.82
C CYS A 16 18.51 27.09 -5.51
N VAL A 17 18.12 27.68 -4.37
CA VAL A 17 18.08 26.99 -3.10
C VAL A 17 16.97 25.95 -3.22
N ALA A 18 17.34 24.74 -3.64
CA ALA A 18 16.45 23.59 -3.61
C ALA A 18 16.02 23.41 -2.14
N CYS A 19 14.82 23.86 -1.81
CA CYS A 19 14.17 23.54 -0.54
C CYS A 19 14.03 22.03 -0.48
N SER A 20 14.93 21.38 0.24
CA SER A 20 14.86 19.97 0.58
C SER A 20 13.62 19.77 1.44
N THR A 21 12.55 19.27 0.82
CA THR A 21 11.34 18.87 1.55
C THR A 21 11.70 17.78 2.56
N PRO A 22 11.33 17.95 3.84
CA PRO A 22 11.69 17.00 4.89
C PRO A 22 11.11 15.61 4.59
N GLU A 23 11.98 14.62 4.63
CA GLU A 23 11.66 13.21 4.41
C GLU A 23 10.94 12.65 5.65
N LYS A 24 9.81 11.96 5.48
CA LYS A 24 9.21 11.20 6.59
C LYS A 24 10.17 10.06 6.95
N LYS A 25 10.64 10.03 8.21
CA LYS A 25 11.48 8.94 8.71
C LYS A 25 10.64 7.67 8.85
N TYR A 26 10.86 6.71 7.97
CA TYR A 26 10.33 5.35 8.08
C TYR A 26 11.45 4.39 8.51
N ILE A 27 11.10 3.36 9.28
CA ILE A 27 12.03 2.23 9.50
C ILE A 27 11.85 1.26 8.34
N GLU A 28 12.95 0.96 7.66
CA GLU A 28 13.07 -0.23 6.83
C GLU A 28 13.07 -1.45 7.77
N LEU A 29 12.02 -2.25 7.73
CA LEU A 29 11.97 -3.53 8.43
C LEU A 29 13.04 -4.43 7.81
N GLU A 30 13.86 -5.04 8.66
CA GLU A 30 14.95 -5.93 8.25
C GLU A 30 14.48 -6.93 7.20
N THR A 31 15.38 -7.19 6.24
CA THR A 31 15.19 -8.09 5.10
C THR A 31 14.39 -9.34 5.44
N TYR A 32 13.29 -9.51 4.71
CA TYR A 32 12.53 -10.74 4.50
C TYR A 32 13.15 -12.00 5.15
N PRO A 33 12.72 -12.42 6.34
CA PRO A 33 13.21 -13.66 6.92
C PRO A 33 12.80 -14.84 6.02
N LYS A 34 13.81 -15.58 5.53
CA LYS A 34 13.72 -16.73 4.62
C LYS A 34 13.00 -17.97 5.20
N LYS A 35 12.43 -17.91 6.41
CA LYS A 35 11.83 -19.07 7.06
C LYS A 35 10.42 -19.32 6.51
N ILE A 36 10.37 -20.15 5.48
CA ILE A 36 9.16 -20.80 4.99
C ILE A 36 8.74 -21.83 6.05
N HIS A 37 7.72 -21.51 6.84
CA HIS A 37 7.08 -22.52 7.69
C HIS A 37 6.33 -23.51 6.79
N LYS A 38 6.56 -24.82 7.02
CA LYS A 38 5.88 -25.91 6.32
C LYS A 38 4.36 -25.72 6.39
N GLU A 39 3.70 -25.93 5.25
CA GLU A 39 2.25 -25.99 5.14
C GLU A 39 1.71 -27.17 5.95
N GLU A 40 1.17 -26.89 7.11
CA GLU A 40 0.18 -27.73 7.78
C GLU A 40 -1.08 -26.88 7.90
N ASP A 41 -1.96 -26.94 6.91
CA ASP A 41 -3.42 -26.95 7.13
C ASP A 41 -4.16 -27.13 5.79
N HIS A 42 -4.85 -28.26 5.61
CA HIS A 42 -5.60 -28.55 4.39
C HIS A 42 -6.96 -27.83 4.32
N ASN A 43 -7.36 -27.08 5.37
CA ASN A 43 -8.72 -26.53 5.51
C ASN A 43 -8.82 -24.99 5.55
N LEU A 44 -7.73 -24.24 5.35
CA LEU A 44 -7.80 -22.78 5.41
C LEU A 44 -8.63 -22.17 4.26
N PRO A 45 -9.50 -21.18 4.55
CA PRO A 45 -10.21 -20.45 3.51
C PRO A 45 -9.24 -19.75 2.55
N VAL A 46 -9.58 -19.74 1.27
CA VAL A 46 -8.74 -19.17 0.22
C VAL A 46 -9.18 -17.75 -0.10
N VAL A 47 -8.20 -16.85 -0.19
CA VAL A 47 -8.37 -15.49 -0.73
C VAL A 47 -7.56 -15.38 -2.02
N TYR A 48 -8.22 -15.07 -3.12
CA TYR A 48 -7.55 -14.82 -4.39
C TYR A 48 -7.06 -13.38 -4.44
N VAL A 49 -5.85 -13.13 -4.94
CA VAL A 49 -5.32 -11.78 -5.05
C VAL A 49 -4.93 -11.50 -6.49
N SER A 50 -5.50 -10.42 -7.04
CA SER A 50 -5.11 -9.91 -8.36
C SER A 50 -4.33 -8.63 -8.23
N PHE A 51 -3.17 -8.58 -8.88
CA PHE A 51 -2.23 -7.47 -8.79
C PHE A 51 -2.40 -6.53 -9.97
N VAL A 52 -2.43 -5.23 -9.69
CA VAL A 52 -2.66 -4.18 -10.69
C VAL A 52 -1.63 -3.07 -10.50
N TYR A 53 -0.72 -2.91 -11.46
CA TYR A 53 0.19 -1.77 -11.46
C TYR A 53 -0.45 -0.59 -12.19
N THR A 54 -0.57 0.55 -11.52
CA THR A 54 -1.18 1.77 -12.09
C THR A 54 -0.20 2.92 -12.24
N THR A 55 1.06 2.74 -11.83
CA THR A 55 2.15 3.70 -12.00
C THR A 55 3.25 3.13 -12.89
N ASN A 56 3.95 4.01 -13.60
CA ASN A 56 5.11 3.71 -14.44
C ASN A 56 6.35 4.51 -14.04
N THR A 57 6.39 5.01 -12.80
CA THR A 57 7.59 5.62 -12.24
C THR A 57 8.75 4.63 -12.37
N PRO A 58 9.97 5.03 -12.80
CA PRO A 58 11.04 4.11 -13.16
C PRO A 58 11.33 3.04 -12.09
N LYS A 59 11.36 3.42 -10.81
CA LYS A 59 11.57 2.50 -9.69
C LYS A 59 10.40 1.53 -9.46
N ALA A 60 9.17 1.98 -9.64
CA ALA A 60 8.00 1.10 -9.55
C ALA A 60 7.96 0.12 -10.73
N LYS A 61 8.40 0.53 -11.92
CA LYS A 61 8.49 -0.31 -13.11
C LYS A 61 9.46 -1.48 -12.94
N GLU A 62 10.56 -1.31 -12.20
CA GLU A 62 11.46 -2.42 -11.86
C GLU A 62 10.75 -3.53 -11.05
N LEU A 63 9.72 -3.15 -10.29
CA LEU A 63 8.90 -4.05 -9.50
C LEU A 63 7.70 -4.60 -10.27
N ASP A 64 7.38 -4.07 -11.46
CA ASP A 64 6.23 -4.50 -12.29
C ASP A 64 6.51 -5.83 -12.99
N ASN A 65 6.51 -6.92 -12.21
CA ASN A 65 6.71 -8.27 -12.69
C ASN A 65 6.02 -9.33 -11.80
N ARG A 66 5.85 -10.55 -12.34
CA ARG A 66 5.20 -11.67 -11.63
C ARG A 66 5.96 -12.12 -10.38
N ASN A 67 7.28 -11.99 -10.32
CA ASN A 67 8.04 -12.40 -9.14
C ASN A 67 7.76 -11.49 -7.95
N GLN A 68 7.59 -10.19 -8.19
CA GLN A 68 7.18 -9.24 -7.16
C GLN A 68 5.78 -9.57 -6.62
N MET A 69 4.82 -9.92 -7.50
CA MET A 69 3.50 -10.41 -7.07
C MET A 69 3.60 -11.61 -6.12
N LEU A 70 4.38 -12.63 -6.51
CA LEU A 70 4.54 -13.84 -5.69
C LEU A 70 5.18 -13.52 -4.33
N ARG A 71 6.08 -12.53 -4.29
CA ARG A 71 6.68 -12.06 -3.05
C ARG A 71 5.66 -11.42 -2.11
N GLU A 72 4.76 -10.58 -2.62
CA GLU A 72 3.67 -10.00 -1.79
C GLU A 72 2.67 -11.07 -1.32
N ILE A 73 2.36 -12.07 -2.15
CA ILE A 73 1.57 -13.23 -1.71
C ILE A 73 2.25 -13.96 -0.55
N ASN A 74 3.56 -14.17 -0.63
CA ASN A 74 4.30 -14.82 0.45
C ASN A 74 4.32 -13.98 1.73
N ILE A 75 4.38 -12.64 1.62
CA ILE A 75 4.24 -11.71 2.75
C ILE A 75 2.87 -11.88 3.41
N LEU A 76 1.79 -11.88 2.62
CA LEU A 76 0.44 -12.09 3.15
C LEU A 76 0.34 -13.45 3.87
N ASN A 77 0.80 -14.53 3.24
CA ASN A 77 0.75 -15.88 3.83
C ASN A 77 1.65 -16.05 5.07
N GLN A 78 2.62 -15.16 5.28
CA GLN A 78 3.53 -15.18 6.42
C GLN A 78 3.07 -14.29 7.57
N TYR A 79 2.49 -13.12 7.28
CA TYR A 79 2.23 -12.09 8.28
C TYR A 79 0.73 -11.80 8.50
N PHE A 80 -0.16 -12.31 7.66
CA PHE A 80 -1.61 -12.22 7.89
C PHE A 80 -2.07 -13.39 8.77
N VAL A 81 -1.65 -13.34 10.03
CA VAL A 81 -1.79 -14.39 11.04
C VAL A 81 -2.46 -13.84 12.29
N ASP A 82 -2.99 -14.71 13.15
CA ASP A 82 -3.46 -14.30 14.47
C ASP A 82 -2.29 -13.94 15.42
N GLU A 83 -2.60 -13.47 16.62
CA GLU A 83 -1.61 -13.09 17.63
C GLU A 83 -0.75 -14.26 18.14
N ASN A 84 -1.17 -15.50 17.89
CA ASN A 84 -0.43 -16.73 18.18
C ASN A 84 0.35 -17.25 16.96
N ASN A 85 0.43 -16.47 15.88
CA ASN A 85 1.10 -16.81 14.63
C ASN A 85 0.44 -17.98 13.86
N GLN A 86 -0.86 -18.21 14.06
CA GLN A 86 -1.66 -19.17 13.29
C GLN A 86 -2.20 -18.49 12.02
N LYS A 87 -2.18 -19.21 10.91
CA LYS A 87 -2.68 -18.70 9.62
C LYS A 87 -4.19 -18.58 9.64
N ILE A 88 -4.69 -17.44 9.15
CA ILE A 88 -6.13 -17.18 9.02
C ILE A 88 -6.63 -17.61 7.63
N PHE A 89 -5.83 -17.34 6.59
CA PHE A 89 -6.16 -17.62 5.20
C PHE A 89 -4.99 -18.25 4.45
N LYS A 90 -5.33 -18.86 3.30
CA LYS A 90 -4.38 -19.13 2.22
C LYS A 90 -4.58 -18.12 1.09
N PHE A 91 -3.67 -17.17 0.96
CA PHE A 91 -3.64 -16.24 -0.17
C PHE A 91 -3.06 -16.92 -1.41
N LYS A 92 -3.77 -16.83 -2.53
CA LYS A 92 -3.34 -17.37 -3.83
C LYS A 92 -3.29 -16.27 -4.89
N PRO A 93 -2.26 -16.23 -5.74
CA PRO A 93 -2.26 -15.32 -6.89
C PRO A 93 -3.39 -15.71 -7.85
N TYR A 94 -4.02 -14.73 -8.48
CA TYR A 94 -5.05 -14.95 -9.49
C TYR A 94 -4.72 -14.28 -10.83
N ARG A 95 -4.78 -12.95 -10.90
CA ARG A 95 -4.43 -12.21 -12.12
C ARG A 95 -3.30 -11.22 -11.86
N TYR A 96 -2.60 -10.88 -12.93
CA TYR A 96 -1.55 -9.88 -12.93
C TYR A 96 -1.76 -8.94 -14.10
N TYR A 97 -1.95 -7.66 -13.79
CA TYR A 97 -2.02 -6.58 -14.74
C TYR A 97 -0.79 -5.71 -14.55
N SER A 98 0.17 -5.86 -15.47
CA SER A 98 1.27 -4.90 -15.57
C SER A 98 0.75 -3.51 -15.89
N TYR A 99 1.57 -2.48 -15.69
CA TYR A 99 1.21 -1.12 -16.08
C TYR A 99 0.78 -1.04 -17.54
N GLN A 100 1.50 -1.72 -18.43
CA GLN A 100 1.17 -1.76 -19.86
C GLN A 100 -0.22 -2.37 -20.11
N ASN A 101 -0.52 -3.51 -19.49
CA ASN A 101 -1.79 -4.21 -19.66
C ASN A 101 -2.95 -3.43 -19.01
N PHE A 102 -2.71 -2.82 -17.84
CA PHE A 102 -3.69 -1.99 -17.16
C PHE A 102 -4.01 -0.72 -17.97
N SER A 103 -3.00 -0.06 -18.52
CA SER A 103 -3.17 1.17 -19.31
C SER A 103 -4.09 0.97 -20.52
N GLN A 104 -4.12 -0.23 -21.09
CA GLN A 104 -5.00 -0.59 -22.21
C GLN A 104 -6.48 -0.67 -21.83
N ARG A 105 -6.82 -0.79 -20.54
CA ARG A 105 -8.22 -0.85 -20.07
C ARG A 105 -8.97 0.46 -20.22
N LYS A 106 -8.27 1.60 -20.41
CA LYS A 106 -8.84 2.93 -20.62
C LYS A 106 -9.96 3.28 -19.61
N CYS A 107 -9.76 2.94 -18.35
CA CYS A 107 -10.69 3.23 -17.26
C CYS A 107 -10.24 4.46 -16.46
N ASP A 108 -11.17 5.09 -15.75
CA ASP A 108 -10.92 6.32 -14.98
C ASP A 108 -10.04 6.10 -13.75
N LEU A 109 -9.89 4.85 -13.28
CA LEU A 109 -9.03 4.51 -12.14
C LEU A 109 -7.58 4.96 -12.33
N ALA A 110 -7.02 4.85 -13.54
CA ALA A 110 -5.66 5.30 -13.83
C ALA A 110 -5.48 6.79 -13.55
N TYR A 111 -6.45 7.60 -13.98
CA TYR A 111 -6.47 9.04 -13.76
C TYR A 111 -6.66 9.39 -12.27
N GLN A 112 -7.49 8.64 -11.54
CA GLN A 112 -7.69 8.88 -10.11
C GLN A 112 -6.43 8.59 -9.27
N LEU A 113 -5.62 7.60 -9.67
CA LEU A 113 -4.45 7.16 -8.90
C LEU A 113 -3.14 7.82 -9.32
N ASN A 114 -2.99 8.18 -10.60
CA ASN A 114 -1.73 8.71 -11.14
C ASN A 114 -1.86 10.20 -11.50
N GLN A 115 -1.92 11.04 -10.46
CA GLN A 115 -2.08 12.48 -10.61
C GLN A 115 -1.29 13.24 -9.54
N PRO A 116 -0.76 14.44 -9.86
CA PRO A 116 0.03 15.25 -8.93
C PRO A 116 -0.87 16.04 -7.98
N ARG A 117 -1.86 15.39 -7.36
CA ARG A 117 -2.75 15.96 -6.33
C ARG A 117 -3.14 14.90 -5.32
N ALA A 118 -3.60 15.36 -4.15
CA ALA A 118 -4.06 14.47 -3.10
C ALA A 118 -5.16 13.53 -3.61
N LEU A 119 -5.09 12.28 -3.16
CA LEU A 119 -6.05 11.25 -3.52
C LEU A 119 -7.43 11.57 -2.96
N LEU A 120 -8.45 11.63 -3.82
CA LEU A 120 -9.85 11.72 -3.44
C LEU A 120 -10.38 10.31 -3.15
N THR A 121 -10.11 9.82 -1.93
CA THR A 121 -10.38 8.44 -1.51
C THR A 121 -11.83 7.99 -1.73
N GLU A 122 -12.78 8.92 -1.64
CA GLU A 122 -14.22 8.69 -1.84
C GLU A 122 -14.59 8.32 -3.28
N LYS A 123 -13.78 8.70 -4.27
CA LYS A 123 -14.03 8.39 -5.69
C LYS A 123 -13.44 7.05 -6.14
N ILE A 124 -12.53 6.48 -5.34
CA ILE A 124 -11.77 5.29 -5.73
C ILE A 124 -12.64 4.04 -5.79
N PRO A 125 -13.53 3.74 -4.82
CA PRO A 125 -14.35 2.53 -4.87
C PRO A 125 -15.16 2.38 -6.17
N ASP A 126 -15.80 3.47 -6.62
CA ASP A 126 -16.57 3.48 -7.86
C ASP A 126 -15.70 3.35 -9.10
N ALA A 127 -14.52 4.00 -9.14
CA ALA A 127 -13.57 3.85 -10.24
C ALA A 127 -13.04 2.40 -10.33
N VAL A 128 -12.77 1.75 -9.19
CA VAL A 128 -12.38 0.33 -9.15
C VAL A 128 -13.51 -0.56 -9.68
N LYS A 129 -14.75 -0.33 -9.23
CA LYS A 129 -15.92 -1.10 -9.67
C LYS A 129 -16.16 -0.97 -11.18
N ARG A 130 -16.02 0.23 -11.75
CA ARG A 130 -16.12 0.45 -13.20
C ARG A 130 -14.98 -0.19 -13.97
N CYS A 131 -13.75 -0.14 -13.45
CA CYS A 131 -12.59 -0.69 -14.14
C CYS A 131 -12.52 -2.23 -14.08
N PHE A 132 -13.08 -2.83 -13.03
CA PHE A 132 -13.12 -4.27 -12.78
C PHE A 132 -14.55 -4.74 -12.44
N PRO A 133 -15.48 -4.67 -13.41
CA PRO A 133 -16.90 -4.96 -13.15
C PRO A 133 -17.18 -6.44 -12.86
N SER A 134 -16.28 -7.34 -13.29
CA SER A 134 -16.38 -8.78 -13.07
C SER A 134 -15.13 -9.28 -12.36
N ARG A 135 -15.34 -9.78 -11.15
CA ARG A 135 -14.31 -10.28 -10.24
C ARG A 135 -14.66 -11.70 -9.81
N LYS A 136 -13.62 -12.47 -9.50
CA LYS A 136 -13.78 -13.79 -8.91
C LYS A 136 -14.27 -13.66 -7.47
N GLU A 137 -15.02 -14.65 -7.02
CA GLU A 137 -15.43 -14.72 -5.61
C GLU A 137 -14.22 -14.77 -4.68
N LYS A 138 -14.28 -14.03 -3.57
CA LYS A 138 -13.20 -13.90 -2.58
C LYS A 138 -11.89 -13.37 -3.20
N GLU A 139 -12.00 -12.59 -4.27
CA GLU A 139 -10.89 -11.85 -4.85
C GLU A 139 -10.66 -10.54 -4.09
N VAL A 140 -9.41 -10.22 -3.78
CA VAL A 140 -8.95 -8.88 -3.37
C VAL A 140 -8.12 -8.30 -4.52
N LEU A 141 -8.39 -7.06 -4.92
CA LEU A 141 -7.48 -6.35 -5.82
C LEU A 141 -6.36 -5.72 -5.00
N PHE A 142 -5.12 -6.04 -5.35
CA PHE A 142 -3.91 -5.43 -4.82
C PHE A 142 -3.42 -4.43 -5.86
N ILE A 143 -3.69 -3.15 -5.63
CA ILE A 143 -3.42 -2.09 -6.60
C ILE A 143 -2.16 -1.32 -6.14
N ILE A 144 -1.13 -1.31 -6.97
CA ILE A 144 0.12 -0.61 -6.73
C ILE A 144 0.04 0.76 -7.40
N TYR A 145 0.25 1.81 -6.60
CA TYR A 145 0.23 3.19 -7.06
C TYR A 145 1.43 4.00 -6.53
N ASP A 146 1.53 5.26 -6.95
CA ASP A 146 2.56 6.21 -6.51
C ASP A 146 1.85 7.34 -5.76
N SER A 147 1.95 7.33 -4.43
CA SER A 147 1.17 8.22 -3.59
C SER A 147 1.65 9.66 -3.72
N TYR A 148 0.70 10.59 -3.80
CA TYR A 148 0.99 12.01 -3.83
C TYR A 148 0.17 12.74 -2.77
N ASN A 149 0.81 13.65 -2.05
CA ASN A 149 0.11 14.73 -1.35
C ASN A 149 0.85 16.07 -1.49
N GLU A 150 0.21 17.15 -1.06
CA GLU A 150 0.75 18.50 -1.27
C GLU A 150 2.07 18.74 -0.52
N LYS A 151 2.21 18.15 0.68
CA LYS A 151 3.34 18.36 1.59
C LYS A 151 4.59 17.57 1.18
N PHE A 152 4.41 16.30 0.81
CA PHE A 152 5.48 15.35 0.55
C PHE A 152 5.62 14.97 -0.92
N LYS A 153 4.68 15.40 -1.78
CA LYS A 153 4.65 15.05 -3.21
C LYS A 153 4.69 13.53 -3.36
N TYR A 154 5.44 13.00 -4.33
CA TYR A 154 5.69 11.57 -4.54
C TYR A 154 6.66 10.93 -3.52
N LYS A 155 7.03 11.63 -2.43
CA LYS A 155 7.67 11.00 -1.26
C LYS A 155 6.65 10.57 -0.22
N ASP A 156 5.37 10.87 -0.43
CA ASP A 156 4.34 10.28 0.38
C ASP A 156 4.25 8.79 0.08
N VAL A 157 3.94 7.99 1.09
CA VAL A 157 3.80 6.54 0.94
C VAL A 157 2.50 6.05 1.56
N THR A 158 1.47 6.90 1.59
CA THR A 158 0.18 6.52 2.16
C THR A 158 -0.37 5.30 1.43
N SER A 159 -1.08 4.44 2.14
CA SER A 159 -1.72 3.24 1.59
C SER A 159 -3.09 3.10 2.23
N TRP A 160 -3.95 2.29 1.62
CA TRP A 160 -5.36 2.24 1.99
C TRP A 160 -5.95 0.85 1.80
N GLY A 161 -6.85 0.43 2.69
CA GLY A 161 -7.71 -0.73 2.50
C GLY A 161 -9.19 -0.35 2.41
N PHE A 162 -9.89 -0.97 1.45
CA PHE A 162 -11.28 -0.70 1.15
C PHE A 162 -12.11 -1.99 1.15
N ARG A 163 -13.25 -1.97 1.84
CA ARG A 163 -14.21 -3.10 1.88
C ARG A 163 -15.04 -3.22 0.60
N ASN A 164 -15.35 -2.06 -0.01
CA ASN A 164 -16.01 -1.89 -1.31
C ASN A 164 -17.20 -2.84 -1.58
N GLY A 165 -18.21 -2.82 -0.70
CA GLY A 165 -19.46 -3.57 -0.91
C GLY A 165 -19.30 -5.10 -0.98
N GLY A 166 -18.29 -5.64 -0.30
CA GLY A 166 -17.96 -7.07 -0.31
C GLY A 166 -16.96 -7.45 -1.41
N GLN A 167 -16.45 -6.50 -2.19
CA GLN A 167 -15.41 -6.71 -3.19
C GLN A 167 -14.13 -5.96 -2.79
N PRO A 168 -13.41 -6.42 -1.76
CA PRO A 168 -12.32 -5.69 -1.13
C PRO A 168 -11.18 -5.34 -2.09
N PHE A 169 -10.50 -4.21 -1.86
CA PHE A 169 -9.25 -3.90 -2.54
C PHE A 169 -8.34 -3.10 -1.62
N ILE A 170 -7.04 -3.13 -1.92
CA ILE A 170 -6.03 -2.32 -1.25
C ILE A 170 -5.28 -1.48 -2.27
N LEU A 171 -4.91 -0.27 -1.86
CA LEU A 171 -3.94 0.59 -2.54
C LEU A 171 -2.65 0.54 -1.75
N ILE A 172 -1.57 0.05 -2.36
CA ILE A 172 -0.24 0.02 -1.76
C ILE A 172 0.67 0.96 -2.54
N ASP A 173 1.27 1.91 -1.85
CA ASP A 173 2.33 2.72 -2.44
C ASP A 173 3.53 1.82 -2.78
N TRP A 174 4.09 1.99 -3.98
CA TRP A 174 5.17 1.12 -4.47
C TRP A 174 6.39 1.09 -3.55
N GLN A 175 6.67 2.16 -2.79
CA GLN A 175 7.80 2.22 -1.85
C GLN A 175 7.59 1.31 -0.63
N ARG A 176 6.35 0.94 -0.33
CA ARG A 176 5.99 0.09 0.84
C ARG A 176 5.88 -1.39 0.51
N LEU A 177 6.06 -1.77 -0.76
CA LEU A 177 6.22 -3.17 -1.16
C LEU A 177 7.39 -3.82 -0.42
N ASN A 178 7.43 -5.14 -0.46
CA ASN A 178 8.46 -5.99 0.15
C ASN A 178 8.46 -5.96 1.68
N TYR A 179 7.35 -5.61 2.31
CA TYR A 179 7.23 -5.49 3.77
C TYR A 179 8.24 -4.50 4.36
N ARG A 180 8.74 -3.54 3.56
CA ARG A 180 9.84 -2.66 3.97
C ARG A 180 9.40 -1.61 4.99
N ILE A 181 8.20 -1.07 4.88
CA ILE A 181 7.76 0.06 5.71
C ILE A 181 6.50 -0.32 6.48
N GLN A 182 6.67 -0.59 7.79
CA GLN A 182 5.58 -0.81 8.76
C GLN A 182 4.46 -1.72 8.23
N ALA A 183 4.81 -2.94 7.79
CA ALA A 183 3.88 -4.01 7.43
C ALA A 183 2.65 -3.58 6.60
N ALA A 184 2.86 -2.73 5.59
CA ALA A 184 1.78 -2.09 4.83
C ALA A 184 0.75 -3.09 4.27
N THR A 185 1.23 -4.09 3.55
CA THR A 185 0.42 -5.09 2.87
C THR A 185 -0.60 -5.77 3.80
N PRO A 186 -0.20 -6.44 4.90
CA PRO A 186 -1.17 -7.07 5.79
C PRO A 186 -2.01 -6.06 6.61
N HIS A 187 -1.49 -4.86 6.90
CA HIS A 187 -2.24 -3.79 7.55
C HIS A 187 -3.43 -3.32 6.69
N GLU A 188 -3.19 -2.97 5.42
CA GLU A 188 -4.25 -2.55 4.51
C GLU A 188 -5.21 -3.69 4.19
N MET A 189 -4.71 -4.94 4.15
CA MET A 189 -5.57 -6.11 4.04
C MET A 189 -6.51 -6.22 5.24
N GLY A 190 -6.05 -5.93 6.46
CA GLY A 190 -6.89 -5.85 7.65
C GLY A 190 -8.03 -4.82 7.50
N HIS A 191 -7.73 -3.63 6.96
CA HIS A 191 -8.76 -2.63 6.64
C HIS A 191 -9.77 -3.11 5.60
N ALA A 192 -9.29 -3.79 4.55
CA ALA A 192 -10.13 -4.39 3.52
C ALA A 192 -11.09 -5.46 4.10
N PHE A 193 -10.67 -6.14 5.17
CA PHE A 193 -11.47 -7.10 5.94
C PHE A 193 -12.16 -6.51 7.18
N GLY A 194 -12.36 -5.19 7.23
CA GLY A 194 -13.25 -4.59 8.22
C GLY A 194 -12.56 -3.99 9.45
N LEU A 195 -11.26 -4.16 9.60
CA LEU A 195 -10.57 -3.68 10.79
C LEU A 195 -10.37 -2.17 10.79
N ARG A 196 -10.30 -1.61 12.00
CA ARG A 196 -9.94 -0.22 12.27
C ARG A 196 -8.55 -0.17 12.91
N HIS A 197 -7.97 1.03 12.96
CA HIS A 197 -6.74 1.25 13.69
C HIS A 197 -6.90 0.91 15.18
N VAL A 198 -5.81 0.42 15.76
CA VAL A 198 -5.62 0.28 17.20
C VAL A 198 -4.54 1.26 17.65
N CYS A 199 -4.65 1.80 18.85
CA CYS A 199 -3.65 2.71 19.40
C CYS A 199 -2.69 1.94 20.31
N ALA A 200 -1.39 2.26 20.24
CA ALA A 200 -0.37 1.77 21.16
C ALA A 200 0.34 2.97 21.79
N PRO A 201 -0.19 3.53 22.90
CA PRO A 201 0.39 4.69 23.55
C PRO A 201 1.85 4.46 23.96
N GLY A 202 2.73 5.42 23.70
CA GLY A 202 4.15 5.37 24.03
C GLY A 202 5.00 4.47 23.14
N ALA A 203 4.41 3.71 22.21
CA ALA A 203 5.16 2.82 21.32
C ALA A 203 6.10 3.61 20.40
N LYS A 204 7.37 3.20 20.40
CA LYS A 204 8.44 3.69 19.51
C LYS A 204 8.51 2.83 18.26
N LEU A 205 9.20 3.32 17.23
CA LEU A 205 9.22 2.67 15.91
C LEU A 205 9.82 1.25 15.94
N LYS A 206 10.68 0.96 16.93
CA LYS A 206 11.30 -0.36 17.11
C LYS A 206 10.46 -1.34 17.94
N ASP A 207 9.40 -0.87 18.58
CA ASP A 207 8.62 -1.70 19.49
C ASP A 207 7.68 -2.59 18.68
N SER A 208 7.54 -3.84 19.12
CA SER A 208 6.58 -4.76 18.51
C SER A 208 5.17 -4.33 18.83
N THR A 209 4.31 -4.27 17.82
CA THR A 209 2.94 -3.77 17.94
C THR A 209 2.00 -4.60 17.07
N ASN A 210 0.71 -4.58 17.42
CA ASN A 210 -0.34 -5.18 16.60
C ASN A 210 -0.29 -4.64 15.17
N ILE A 211 -0.58 -5.49 14.20
CA ILE A 211 -0.49 -5.13 12.79
C ILE A 211 -1.39 -3.96 12.41
N MET A 212 -2.51 -3.75 13.11
CA MET A 212 -3.43 -2.63 12.93
C MET A 212 -3.05 -1.37 13.74
N THR A 213 -1.90 -1.35 14.42
CA THR A 213 -1.48 -0.17 15.17
C THR A 213 -1.18 1.02 14.26
N SER A 214 -1.69 2.21 14.56
CA SER A 214 -1.43 3.42 13.76
C SER A 214 -0.86 4.58 14.56
N ALA A 215 0.00 5.36 13.90
CA ALA A 215 0.48 6.64 14.38
C ALA A 215 -0.61 7.72 14.36
N ASP A 216 -1.70 7.52 13.61
CA ASP A 216 -2.82 8.47 13.50
C ASP A 216 -3.56 8.68 14.82
N CYS A 217 -3.39 7.75 15.76
CA CYS A 217 -3.84 7.90 17.14
C CYS A 217 -3.15 9.07 17.86
N LYS A 218 -2.02 9.60 17.34
CA LYS A 218 -1.19 10.65 17.97
C LYS A 218 -0.66 10.30 19.37
N LEU A 219 -0.69 9.01 19.72
CA LEU A 219 -0.24 8.50 21.02
C LEU A 219 1.06 7.68 20.93
N GLY A 220 1.57 7.43 19.72
CA GLY A 220 2.78 6.64 19.48
C GLY A 220 3.16 6.63 18.00
N SER A 221 4.24 5.95 17.64
CA SER A 221 4.75 5.95 16.25
C SER A 221 4.17 4.85 15.35
N GLY A 222 3.24 4.04 15.87
CA GLY A 222 2.71 2.86 15.16
C GLY A 222 3.52 1.57 15.36
N GLY A 223 4.75 1.66 15.90
CA GLY A 223 5.65 0.52 16.09
C GLY A 223 6.02 -0.23 14.81
N ARG A 224 6.46 -1.49 14.97
CA ARG A 224 6.87 -2.39 13.87
C ARG A 224 5.70 -3.06 13.15
N ARG A 225 4.51 -3.14 13.76
CA ARG A 225 3.32 -3.83 13.22
C ARG A 225 3.59 -5.29 12.86
N ASN A 226 4.23 -6.02 13.76
CA ASN A 226 4.69 -7.39 13.57
C ASN A 226 4.03 -8.41 14.52
N ILE A 227 3.04 -7.98 15.31
CA ILE A 227 2.17 -8.88 16.08
C ILE A 227 0.87 -9.06 15.28
N GLY A 228 0.43 -10.30 15.12
CA GLY A 228 -0.77 -10.65 14.35
C GLY A 228 -2.08 -10.13 14.95
N PHE A 229 -3.19 -10.57 14.36
CA PHE A 229 -4.53 -10.13 14.73
C PHE A 229 -5.02 -10.80 16.01
N ASN A 230 -5.58 -10.02 16.94
CA ASN A 230 -6.19 -10.60 18.13
C ASN A 230 -7.51 -11.32 17.81
N ARG A 231 -8.05 -12.06 18.77
CA ARG A 231 -9.29 -12.83 18.59
C ARG A 231 -10.47 -12.03 18.02
N GLU A 232 -10.69 -10.79 18.48
CA GLU A 232 -11.80 -9.93 18.00
C GLU A 232 -11.58 -9.50 16.55
N GLN A 233 -10.33 -9.16 16.21
CA GLN A 233 -9.93 -8.83 14.84
C GLN A 233 -10.09 -10.04 13.91
N VAL A 234 -9.69 -11.24 14.34
CA VAL A 234 -9.89 -12.47 13.56
C VAL A 234 -11.38 -12.74 13.31
N SER A 235 -12.23 -12.59 14.34
CA SER A 235 -13.68 -12.73 14.18
C SER A 235 -14.24 -11.76 13.13
N THR A 236 -13.82 -10.49 13.21
CA THR A 236 -14.25 -9.47 12.24
C THR A 236 -13.79 -9.81 10.82
N ILE A 237 -12.53 -10.25 10.67
CA ILE A 237 -11.98 -10.66 9.37
C ILE A 237 -12.82 -11.78 8.76
N MET A 238 -13.16 -12.81 9.56
CA MET A 238 -13.93 -13.96 9.09
C MET A 238 -15.36 -13.57 8.71
N ASP A 239 -16.02 -12.72 9.49
CA ASP A 239 -17.35 -12.20 9.16
C ASP A 239 -17.36 -11.46 7.82
N TYR A 240 -16.33 -10.64 7.56
CA TYR A 240 -16.18 -9.95 6.28
C TYR A 240 -15.89 -10.91 5.14
N TYR A 241 -15.03 -11.90 5.36
CA TYR A 241 -14.73 -12.92 4.36
C TYR A 241 -15.97 -13.70 3.94
N HIS A 242 -16.81 -14.13 4.89
CA HIS A 242 -18.03 -14.86 4.57
C HIS A 242 -19.03 -14.01 3.77
N LYS A 243 -19.09 -12.69 4.02
CA LYS A 243 -19.94 -11.74 3.29
C LYS A 243 -19.35 -11.25 1.95
N ALA A 244 -18.05 -11.47 1.72
CA ALA A 244 -17.39 -11.04 0.49
C ALA A 244 -17.97 -11.77 -0.73
N LYS A 245 -18.04 -11.08 -1.86
CA LYS A 245 -18.58 -11.57 -3.13
C LYS A 245 -17.49 -12.09 -4.06
#